data_AF-A0A2B8A2T0-F1
#
_entry.id   AF-A0A2B8A2T0-F1
#
_cell.length_a   1.000
_cell.length_b   1.000
_cell.length_c   1.000
_cell.angle_alpha   90.00
_cell.angle_beta   90.00
_cell.angle_gamma   90.00
#
_symmetry.space_group_name_H-M   'P 1'
#
loop_
_entity.id
_entity.type
_entity.pdbx_description
1 polymer ?
#
loop_
_entity_poly.entity_id
_entity_poly.type
_entity_poly.pdbx_seq_one_letter_code
_entity_poly.pdbx_strand_id
1 'polypeptide(L)' 'LAEEYAAAGAAALSILTDFEFFGGSPDDLKAARFLPCPILRKDFIIDLFQIEEARSMGADAI' A
#
# COMPACT_ATOMS: atom_id res chain seq x y z
N LEU A 1 8.15 -4.84 -10.03
CA LEU A 1 8.69 -3.87 -9.05
C LEU A 1 8.43 -4.23 -7.59
N ALA A 2 7.19 -4.32 -7.09
CA ALA A 2 6.94 -4.66 -5.68
C ALA A 2 7.56 -6.02 -5.29
N GLU A 3 7.41 -7.04 -6.13
CA GLU A 3 8.07 -8.34 -6.01
C GLU A 3 9.60 -8.24 -5.97
N GLU A 4 10.19 -7.40 -6.83
CA GLU A 4 11.64 -7.20 -6.90
C GLU A 4 12.17 -6.57 -5.61
N TYR A 5 11.47 -5.58 -5.06
CA TYR A 5 11.84 -4.99 -3.77
C TYR A 5 11.73 -6.00 -2.63
N ALA A 6 10.66 -6.79 -2.58
CA ALA A 6 10.51 -7.86 -1.59
C ALA A 6 11.63 -8.91 -1.73
N ALA A 7 11.95 -9.34 -2.95
CA ALA A 7 13.03 -10.29 -3.23
C ALA A 7 14.42 -9.70 -2.91
N ALA A 8 14.62 -8.40 -3.07
CA ALA A 8 15.84 -7.68 -2.69
C ALA A 8 15.96 -7.45 -1.17
N GLY A 9 15.00 -7.91 -0.37
CA GLY A 9 15.03 -7.81 1.09
C GLY A 9 14.52 -6.49 1.67
N ALA A 10 13.64 -5.78 0.95
CA ALA A 10 12.99 -4.60 1.50
C ALA A 10 12.22 -4.94 2.79
N ALA A 11 12.45 -4.17 3.85
CA ALA A 11 11.81 -4.39 5.14
C ALA A 11 10.30 -4.10 5.12
N ALA A 12 9.84 -3.26 4.21
CA ALA A 12 8.44 -2.92 3.97
C ALA A 12 8.27 -2.34 2.56
N LEU A 13 7.03 -2.33 2.05
CA LEU A 13 6.64 -1.69 0.80
C LEU A 13 5.75 -0.49 1.07
N SER A 14 6.04 0.65 0.45
CA SER A 14 5.18 1.84 0.47
C SER A 14 4.47 1.94 -0.87
N ILE A 15 3.14 1.87 -0.88
CA ILE A 15 2.35 1.82 -2.12
C ILE A 15 1.43 3.03 -2.17
N LEU A 16 1.57 3.83 -3.23
CA LEU A 16 0.74 4.99 -3.49
C LEU A 16 -0.65 4.57 -3.97
N THR A 17 -1.70 5.09 -3.32
CA THR A 17 -3.09 4.86 -3.74
C THR A 17 -3.79 6.12 -4.23
N ASP A 18 -3.16 7.29 -4.11
CA ASP A 18 -3.69 8.55 -4.67
C ASP A 18 -3.54 8.57 -6.20
N PHE A 19 -4.67 8.60 -6.90
CA PHE A 19 -4.70 8.61 -8.36
C PHE A 19 -4.46 10.01 -8.94
N GLU A 20 -5.01 11.07 -8.34
CA GLU A 20 -5.07 12.40 -8.95
C GLU A 20 -3.69 13.06 -9.08
N PHE A 21 -2.85 12.95 -8.05
CA PHE A 21 -1.54 13.61 -8.01
C PHE A 21 -0.39 12.63 -8.23
N PHE A 22 -0.58 11.36 -7.91
CA PHE A 22 0.48 10.35 -7.96
C PHE A 22 0.21 9.20 -8.94
N GLY A 23 -0.98 9.11 -9.55
CA GLY A 23 -1.33 8.04 -10.48
C GLY A 23 -1.36 6.65 -9.83
N GLY A 24 -1.47 6.58 -8.50
CA GLY A 24 -1.54 5.36 -7.73
C GLY A 24 -2.88 4.64 -7.87
N SER A 25 -2.93 3.39 -7.43
CA SER A 25 -4.13 2.56 -7.49
C SER A 25 -4.27 1.69 -6.23
N PRO A 26 -5.49 1.60 -5.65
CA PRO A 26 -5.79 0.60 -4.63
C PRO A 26 -5.51 -0.84 -5.06
N ASP A 27 -5.56 -1.13 -6.35
CA ASP A 27 -5.34 -2.49 -6.85
C ASP A 27 -3.85 -2.89 -6.79
N ASP A 28 -2.93 -1.94 -6.91
CA ASP A 28 -1.50 -2.19 -6.69
C ASP A 28 -1.24 -2.58 -5.22
N LEU A 29 -1.94 -1.94 -4.28
CA LEU A 29 -1.83 -2.25 -2.87
C LEU A 29 -2.37 -3.66 -2.56
N LYS A 30 -3.56 -3.99 -3.10
CA LYS A 30 -4.16 -5.32 -2.95
C LYS A 30 -3.28 -6.41 -3.58
N ALA A 31 -2.67 -6.15 -4.73
CA ALA A 31 -1.77 -7.08 -5.39
C ALA A 31 -0.52 -7.36 -4.53
N ALA A 32 0.04 -6.33 -3.90
CA ALA A 32 1.22 -6.48 -3.06
C ALA A 32 0.95 -7.21 -1.74
N ARG A 33 -0.31 -7.32 -1.27
CA ARG A 33 -0.70 -8.02 -0.03
C ARG A 33 -0.19 -9.46 0.05
N PHE A 34 0.04 -10.11 -1.09
CA PHE A 34 0.52 -11.48 -1.16
C PHE A 34 2.04 -11.60 -1.04
N LEU A 35 2.77 -10.49 -0.94
CA LEU A 35 4.22 -10.45 -0.75
C LEU A 35 4.60 -10.63 0.74
N PRO A 36 5.77 -11.23 1.03
CA PRO A 36 6.18 -11.56 2.40
C PRO A 36 6.80 -10.36 3.15
N CYS A 37 6.24 -9.16 3.00
CA CYS A 37 6.70 -7.96 3.70
C CYS A 37 5.53 -7.04 4.08
N PRO A 38 5.65 -6.27 5.19
CA PRO A 38 4.64 -5.29 5.58
C PRO A 38 4.40 -4.22 4.52
N ILE A 39 3.15 -3.74 4.43
CA ILE A 39 2.72 -2.76 3.43
C ILE A 39 2.20 -1.49 4.12
N LEU A 40 2.77 -0.36 3.73
CA LEU A 40 2.31 0.99 4.05
C LEU A 40 1.41 1.50 2.91
N ARG A 41 0.15 1.84 3.21
CA ARG A 41 -0.69 2.63 2.29
C ARG A 41 -0.20 4.07 2.31
N LYS A 42 0.41 4.52 1.23
CA LYS A 42 0.86 5.90 1.07
C LYS A 42 -0.26 6.71 0.42
N ASP A 43 -0.99 7.45 1.24
CA ASP A 43 -2.12 8.27 0.82
C ASP A 43 -2.28 9.48 1.76
N PHE A 44 -3.13 10.43 1.38
CA PHE A 44 -3.51 11.54 2.25
C PHE A 44 -4.72 11.15 3.09
N ILE A 45 -4.47 10.76 4.34
CA ILE A 45 -5.52 10.38 5.29
C ILE A 45 -6.12 11.64 5.92
N ILE A 46 -7.38 11.93 5.59
CA ILE A 46 -8.15 13.09 6.09
C ILE A 46 -9.46 12.69 6.79
N ASP A 47 -9.89 11.43 6.65
CA ASP A 47 -11.11 10.88 7.26
C ASP A 47 -10.84 9.50 7.90
N LEU A 48 -11.55 9.18 8.99
CA LEU A 48 -11.44 7.90 9.69
C LEU A 48 -11.83 6.71 8.82
N PHE A 49 -12.74 6.91 7.86
CA PHE A 49 -13.10 5.90 6.87
C PHE A 49 -11.86 5.40 6.11
N GLN A 50 -10.88 6.26 5.82
CA GLN A 50 -9.67 5.87 5.08
C GLN A 50 -8.77 4.92 5.89
N ILE A 51 -8.87 4.94 7.23
CA ILE A 51 -8.16 3.99 8.10
C ILE A 51 -8.77 2.59 7.94
N GLU A 52 -10.10 2.49 8.04
CA GLU A 52 -10.83 1.23 7.83
C GLU A 52 -10.66 0.71 6.40
N GLU A 53 -10.71 1.62 5.43
CA GLU A 53 -10.48 1.33 4.02
C GLU A 53 -9.07 0.76 3.81
N ALA A 54 -8.03 1.39 4.37
CA ALA A 54 -6.65 0.90 4.26
C ALA A 54 -6.50 -0.52 4.82
N ARG A 55 -7.11 -0.78 5.99
CA ARG A 55 -7.12 -2.10 6.60
C ARG A 55 -7.84 -3.12 5.72
N SER A 56 -8.98 -2.75 5.12
CA SER A 56 -9.73 -3.62 4.22
C SER A 56 -8.96 -3.99 2.95
N MET A 57 -8.07 -3.11 2.48
CA MET A 57 -7.18 -3.38 1.34
C MET A 57 -5.96 -4.23 1.72
N GLY A 58 -5.73 -4.47 3.02
CA GLY A 58 -4.63 -5.27 3.53
C GLY A 58 -3.37 -4.47 3.89
N ALA A 59 -3.46 -3.15 4.07
CA ALA A 59 -2.35 -2.36 4.57
C ALA A 59 -2.05 -2.72 6.05
N ASP A 60 -0.77 -2.79 6.38
CA ASP A 60 -0.28 -3.00 7.75
C ASP A 60 -0.03 -1.67 8.48
N ALA A 61 0.13 -0.58 7.71
CA ALA A 61 0.30 0.79 8.20
C ALA A 61 -0.33 1.82 7.23
N ILE A 62 -0.60 3.02 7.75
CA ILE A 62 -0.99 4.23 7.02
C ILE A 62 0.00 5.36 7.31
#